data_AF-A0A1X1YZ81-F1
#
_entry.id   AF-A0A1X1YZ81-F1
#
_cell.length_a   1.000
_cell.length_b   1.000
_cell.length_c   1.000
_cell.angle_alpha   90.00
_cell.angle_beta   90.00
_cell.angle_gamma   90.00
#
_symmetry.space_group_name_H-M   'P 1'
#
loop_
_entity.id
_entity.type
_entity.pdbx_description
1 polymer ?
#
loop_
_entity_poly.entity_id
_entity_poly.type
_entity_poly.pdbx_seq_one_letter_code
_entity_poly.pdbx_strand_id
1 'polypeptide(L)'
;MLEKSIDSVVEEWVAGNIGPVRAIERHHRWRPAWFVSAEREGREVGLYVRGDREGFGFATVAAEAAILRVMEAHQIPVPHIHGEIPETSAVVMDLLPGEPNPLPTNDARELDAVMDAYVDALVRAHAIDPAAFAAANLRIPDGPRALALDHFETFVNRYRDHKQRPEPLLEFAIGWLRRNAPVHRSTASFVLGDTGQYMAADGQITGLIDVELAHIGDVCHDLAGLRLRNVTEPMGDLGRVLRRYQAVSGTALDRAAIEFHTAKFALCTPLGVAIVLHLNLPLTDIVQYIEWFHLLSLHAIESIARQADVPLPAVSLPEPAPTPYPGAVAGLASMVESLAVPDGIAEYQRSAVAKVARFCHRVSEYSQAIDQADLDDIQELLGSRPADREAGDQTLEDFVHTAGPEHDSALIALLHRRVMRQLLLMEPLLTGGRIGHVTPLSELLD
;
A
#
# COMPACT_ATOMS: atom_id res chain seq x y z
N MET A 1 10.65 -22.38 33.90
CA MET A 1 9.53 -22.55 32.96
C MET A 1 10.08 -22.25 31.59
N LEU A 2 10.09 -23.23 30.67
CA LEU A 2 10.41 -22.95 29.28
C LEU A 2 9.26 -22.12 28.72
N GLU A 3 9.57 -20.96 28.14
CA GLU A 3 8.62 -20.15 27.37
C GLU A 3 8.02 -21.04 26.26
N LYS A 4 6.69 -21.17 26.24
CA LYS A 4 5.99 -21.87 25.17
C LYS A 4 6.21 -21.10 23.87
N SER A 5 6.47 -21.81 22.76
CA SER A 5 6.57 -21.15 21.46
C SER A 5 5.20 -20.59 21.07
N ILE A 6 5.18 -19.47 20.33
CA ILE A 6 3.95 -18.88 19.81
C ILE A 6 3.10 -19.90 19.03
N ASP A 7 3.76 -20.78 18.28
CA ASP A 7 3.12 -21.85 17.51
C ASP A 7 2.37 -22.84 18.45
N SER A 8 2.97 -23.21 19.58
CA SER A 8 2.34 -24.11 20.56
C SER A 8 1.14 -23.48 21.25
N VAL A 9 1.15 -22.16 21.48
CA VAL A 9 0.01 -21.45 22.06
C VAL A 9 -1.16 -21.40 21.08
N VAL A 10 -0.89 -21.18 19.80
CA VAL A 10 -1.90 -21.23 18.73
C VAL A 10 -2.50 -22.63 18.63
N GLU A 11 -1.68 -23.67 18.59
CA GLU A 11 -2.14 -25.06 18.50
C GLU A 11 -3.02 -25.46 19.70
N GLU A 12 -2.58 -25.15 20.92
CA GLU A 12 -3.33 -25.43 22.15
C GLU A 12 -4.69 -24.72 22.18
N TRP A 13 -4.72 -23.44 21.75
CA TRP A 13 -5.96 -22.68 21.69
C TRP A 13 -6.94 -23.30 20.69
N VAL A 14 -6.48 -23.65 19.48
CA VAL A 14 -7.33 -24.26 18.45
C VAL A 14 -7.83 -25.63 18.91
N ALA A 15 -6.96 -26.46 19.50
CA ALA A 15 -7.31 -27.76 20.04
C ALA A 15 -8.38 -27.68 21.14
N GLY A 16 -8.29 -26.67 22.01
CA GLY A 16 -9.21 -26.47 23.13
C GLY A 16 -10.56 -25.85 22.77
N ASN A 17 -10.61 -24.99 21.75
CA ASN A 17 -11.81 -24.19 21.41
C ASN A 17 -12.52 -24.64 20.14
N ILE A 18 -11.81 -25.24 19.18
CA ILE A 18 -12.36 -25.66 17.88
C ILE A 18 -12.39 -27.19 17.79
N GLY A 19 -11.26 -27.83 18.08
CA GLY A 19 -11.10 -29.28 18.06
C GLY A 19 -9.70 -29.72 17.58
N PRO A 20 -9.43 -31.03 17.48
CA PRO A 20 -8.08 -31.55 17.24
C PRO A 20 -7.40 -30.97 16.00
N VAL A 21 -6.20 -30.43 16.16
CA VAL A 21 -5.38 -29.89 15.06
C VAL A 21 -4.82 -31.04 14.21
N ARG A 22 -4.94 -30.92 12.89
CA ARG A 22 -4.43 -31.88 11.90
C ARG A 22 -3.16 -31.38 11.24
N ALA A 23 -3.11 -30.10 10.89
CA ALA A 23 -1.93 -29.45 10.35
C ALA A 23 -1.87 -27.99 10.81
N ILE A 24 -0.65 -27.48 10.97
CA ILE A 24 -0.36 -26.07 11.20
C ILE A 24 0.85 -25.69 10.36
N GLU A 25 0.70 -24.66 9.54
CA GLU A 25 1.75 -24.11 8.69
C GLU A 25 1.87 -22.62 8.95
N ARG A 26 3.11 -22.16 9.22
CA ARG A 26 3.37 -20.74 9.47
C ARG A 26 3.56 -20.00 8.16
N HIS A 27 2.82 -18.90 7.98
CA HIS A 27 3.00 -18.01 6.84
C HIS A 27 4.34 -17.27 6.95
N HIS A 28 5.13 -17.27 5.87
CA HIS A 28 6.51 -16.80 5.90
C HIS A 28 6.67 -15.28 5.83
N ARG A 29 5.61 -14.51 5.56
CA ARG A 29 5.69 -13.09 5.20
C ARG A 29 5.00 -12.15 6.21
N TRP A 30 5.62 -11.00 6.43
CA TRP A 30 5.13 -9.78 7.12
C TRP A 30 4.88 -9.85 8.62
N ARG A 31 3.80 -10.50 9.05
CA ARG A 31 3.38 -10.60 10.45
C ARG A 31 3.12 -12.06 10.81
N PRO A 32 3.21 -12.46 12.09
CA PRO A 32 2.93 -13.83 12.50
C PRO A 32 1.55 -14.26 12.02
N ALA A 33 1.48 -15.32 11.22
CA ALA A 33 0.22 -15.89 10.77
C ALA A 33 0.38 -17.38 10.50
N TRP A 34 -0.73 -18.13 10.59
CA TRP A 34 -0.74 -19.58 10.43
C TRP A 34 -1.97 -20.02 9.62
N PHE A 35 -1.76 -20.95 8.71
CA PHE A 35 -2.82 -21.80 8.16
C PHE A 35 -2.97 -23.01 9.06
N VAL A 36 -4.18 -23.26 9.54
CA VAL A 36 -4.45 -24.37 10.46
C VAL A 36 -5.61 -25.19 9.91
N SER A 37 -5.46 -26.51 9.87
CA SER A 37 -6.60 -27.41 9.69
C SER A 37 -6.90 -28.14 10.99
N ALA A 38 -8.17 -28.14 11.38
CA ALA A 38 -8.65 -28.77 12.60
C ALA A 38 -9.90 -29.61 12.32
N GLU A 39 -10.29 -30.47 13.27
CA GLU A 39 -11.52 -31.26 13.17
C GLU A 39 -12.60 -30.70 14.10
N ARG A 40 -13.77 -30.37 13.55
CA ARG A 40 -14.96 -29.99 14.31
C ARG A 40 -16.13 -30.89 13.90
N GLU A 41 -16.70 -31.59 14.87
CA GLU A 41 -17.83 -32.51 14.67
C GLU A 41 -17.60 -33.55 13.54
N GLY A 42 -16.38 -34.06 13.42
CA GLY A 42 -16.01 -35.06 12.40
C GLY A 42 -15.81 -34.49 10.99
N ARG A 43 -15.77 -33.16 10.83
CA ARG A 43 -15.43 -32.47 9.58
C ARG A 43 -14.14 -31.66 9.74
N GLU A 44 -13.35 -31.60 8.67
CA GLU A 44 -12.20 -30.71 8.61
C GLU A 44 -12.67 -29.26 8.45
N VAL A 45 -12.08 -28.36 9.23
CA VAL A 45 -12.27 -26.92 9.16
C VAL A 45 -10.92 -26.24 8.95
N GLY A 46 -10.87 -25.32 7.98
CA GLY A 46 -9.69 -24.49 7.73
C GLY A 46 -9.79 -23.19 8.51
N LEU A 47 -8.70 -22.80 9.16
CA LEU A 47 -8.58 -21.58 9.95
C LEU A 47 -7.36 -20.79 9.50
N TYR A 48 -7.50 -19.48 9.51
CA TYR A 48 -6.39 -18.55 9.42
C TYR A 48 -6.20 -17.88 10.77
N VAL A 49 -5.01 -18.01 11.36
CA VAL A 49 -4.67 -17.35 12.62
C VAL A 49 -3.75 -16.18 12.29
N ARG A 50 -4.15 -14.96 12.66
CA ARG A 50 -3.45 -13.72 12.31
C ARG A 50 -2.99 -13.03 13.60
N GLY A 51 -1.68 -12.82 13.76
CA GLY A 51 -1.06 -12.14 14.90
C GLY A 51 -0.75 -10.67 14.61
N ASP A 52 -0.52 -9.91 15.69
CA ASP A 52 -0.11 -8.50 15.62
C ASP A 52 1.25 -8.32 14.95
N ARG A 53 1.41 -7.17 14.30
CA ARG A 53 2.68 -6.74 13.71
C ARG A 53 3.46 -5.92 14.74
N GLU A 54 4.63 -6.40 15.14
CA GLU A 54 5.51 -5.64 16.04
C GLU A 54 5.94 -4.31 15.40
N GLY A 55 5.76 -3.21 16.13
CA GLY A 55 6.30 -1.87 15.83
C GLY A 55 5.74 -1.16 14.59
N PHE A 56 5.05 -1.87 13.69
CA PHE A 56 4.65 -1.31 12.40
C PHE A 56 3.16 -1.35 12.02
N GLY A 57 2.29 -1.98 12.80
CA GLY A 57 0.84 -2.02 12.53
C GLY A 57 0.12 -0.68 12.74
N PHE A 58 -0.97 -0.46 12.00
CA PHE A 58 -1.89 0.69 12.17
C PHE A 58 -3.09 0.36 13.04
N ALA A 59 -3.57 -0.88 12.98
CA ALA A 59 -4.59 -1.44 13.85
C ALA A 59 -4.04 -2.68 14.56
N THR A 60 -4.63 -3.01 15.71
CA THR A 60 -4.42 -4.30 16.36
C THR A 60 -5.33 -5.34 15.72
N VAL A 61 -4.95 -6.61 15.80
CA VAL A 61 -5.81 -7.72 15.34
C VAL A 61 -7.16 -7.77 16.04
N ALA A 62 -7.25 -7.28 17.29
CA ALA A 62 -8.51 -7.18 18.02
C ALA A 62 -9.44 -6.11 17.41
N ALA A 63 -8.88 -4.98 16.96
CA ALA A 63 -9.65 -3.96 16.24
C ALA A 63 -10.13 -4.48 14.88
N GLU A 64 -9.29 -5.19 14.14
CA GLU A 64 -9.68 -5.87 12.89
C GLU A 64 -10.82 -6.88 13.15
N ALA A 65 -10.70 -7.70 14.19
CA ALA A 65 -11.73 -8.68 14.57
C ALA A 65 -13.08 -8.01 14.89
N ALA A 66 -13.07 -6.86 15.57
CA ALA A 66 -14.29 -6.11 15.86
C ALA A 66 -14.95 -5.57 14.58
N ILE A 67 -14.16 -5.08 13.62
CA ILE A 67 -14.65 -4.63 12.31
C ILE A 67 -15.27 -5.79 11.53
N LEU A 68 -14.57 -6.93 11.45
CA LEU A 68 -15.04 -8.12 10.74
C LEU A 68 -16.35 -8.66 11.31
N ARG A 69 -16.53 -8.67 12.64
CA ARG A 69 -17.80 -9.05 13.28
C ARG A 69 -18.96 -8.12 12.88
N VAL A 70 -18.71 -6.80 12.78
CA VAL A 70 -19.75 -5.85 12.33
C VAL A 70 -20.09 -6.09 10.86
N MET A 71 -19.07 -6.27 10.00
CA MET A 71 -19.27 -6.58 8.59
C MET A 71 -20.07 -7.87 8.39
N GLU A 72 -19.74 -8.94 9.11
CA GLU A 72 -20.48 -10.21 9.10
C GLU A 72 -21.94 -10.04 9.55
N ALA A 73 -22.18 -9.31 10.65
CA ALA A 73 -23.53 -9.04 11.16
C ALA A 73 -24.40 -8.27 10.15
N HIS A 74 -23.77 -7.49 9.25
CA HIS A 74 -24.39 -6.78 8.15
C HIS A 74 -24.37 -7.57 6.82
N GLN A 75 -24.09 -8.87 6.87
CA GLN A 75 -24.10 -9.78 5.70
C GLN A 75 -23.12 -9.36 4.59
N ILE A 76 -22.02 -8.72 4.98
CA ILE A 76 -20.87 -8.53 4.10
C ILE A 76 -20.08 -9.85 4.12
N PRO A 77 -19.68 -10.41 2.96
CA PRO A 77 -18.87 -11.61 2.94
C PRO A 77 -17.48 -11.27 3.48
N VAL A 78 -17.14 -11.84 4.64
CA VAL A 78 -15.87 -11.69 5.38
C VAL A 78 -15.60 -13.00 6.14
N PRO A 79 -14.35 -13.30 6.56
CA PRO A 79 -14.11 -14.48 7.39
C PRO A 79 -14.81 -14.38 8.74
N HIS A 80 -15.43 -15.47 9.20
CA HIS A 80 -15.99 -15.55 10.55
C HIS A 80 -14.86 -15.50 11.59
N ILE A 81 -15.05 -14.72 12.66
CA ILE A 81 -14.12 -14.68 13.79
C ILE A 81 -14.53 -15.71 14.85
N HIS A 82 -13.73 -16.77 15.00
CA HIS A 82 -13.96 -17.81 16.01
C HIS A 82 -13.52 -17.39 17.40
N GLY A 83 -12.49 -16.54 17.51
CA GLY A 83 -12.02 -16.05 18.80
C GLY A 83 -10.68 -15.32 18.72
N GLU A 84 -10.21 -14.92 19.90
CA GLU A 84 -8.95 -14.20 20.09
C GLU A 84 -8.05 -15.00 21.04
N ILE A 85 -6.74 -14.88 20.85
CA ILE A 85 -5.69 -15.47 21.65
C ILE A 85 -4.92 -14.31 22.31
N PRO A 86 -5.33 -13.84 23.51
CA PRO A 86 -4.71 -12.69 24.16
C PRO A 86 -3.21 -12.89 24.42
N GLU A 87 -2.78 -14.11 24.73
CA GLU A 87 -1.40 -14.45 25.05
C GLU A 87 -0.42 -14.16 23.91
N THR A 88 -0.90 -14.23 22.66
CA THR A 88 -0.08 -14.02 21.46
C THR A 88 -0.55 -12.82 20.64
N SER A 89 -1.54 -12.07 21.13
CA SER A 89 -2.22 -11.00 20.39
C SER A 89 -2.57 -11.47 18.98
N ALA A 90 -3.34 -12.56 18.91
CA ALA A 90 -3.78 -13.16 17.65
C ALA A 90 -5.29 -13.33 17.59
N VAL A 91 -5.84 -13.37 16.37
CA VAL A 91 -7.24 -13.68 16.09
C VAL A 91 -7.32 -14.96 15.27
N VAL A 92 -8.29 -15.81 15.57
CA VAL A 92 -8.60 -17.02 14.82
C VAL A 92 -9.85 -16.78 13.99
N MET A 93 -9.71 -16.92 12.68
CA MET A 93 -10.80 -16.68 11.72
C MET A 93 -10.91 -17.82 10.70
N ASP A 94 -11.99 -17.85 9.92
CA ASP A 94 -12.13 -18.77 8.79
C ASP A 94 -10.95 -18.64 7.81
N LEU A 95 -10.46 -19.78 7.33
CA LEU A 95 -9.70 -19.81 6.09
C LEU A 95 -10.70 -19.78 4.93
N LEU A 96 -10.90 -18.60 4.34
CA LEU A 96 -11.80 -18.46 3.19
C LEU A 96 -11.34 -19.33 2.01
N PRO A 97 -12.25 -19.97 1.27
CA PRO A 97 -11.89 -20.73 0.09
C PRO A 97 -11.34 -19.83 -1.02
N GLY A 98 -10.47 -20.42 -1.85
CA GLY A 98 -9.96 -19.80 -3.07
C GLY A 98 -8.61 -19.11 -2.91
N GLU A 99 -8.35 -18.16 -3.78
CA GLU A 99 -7.09 -17.41 -3.84
C GLU A 99 -7.32 -15.92 -3.54
N PRO A 100 -6.33 -15.23 -2.94
CA PRO A 100 -6.40 -13.78 -2.77
C PRO A 100 -6.20 -13.10 -4.12
N ASN A 101 -7.08 -12.16 -4.46
CA ASN A 101 -6.98 -11.30 -5.64
C ASN A 101 -6.54 -12.06 -6.91
N PRO A 102 -7.23 -13.16 -7.28
CA PRO A 102 -6.77 -14.02 -8.36
C PRO A 102 -6.65 -13.21 -9.65
N LEU A 103 -5.56 -13.46 -10.38
CA LEU A 103 -5.33 -12.77 -11.65
C LEU A 103 -6.50 -13.04 -12.61
N PRO A 104 -6.83 -12.08 -13.48
CA PRO A 104 -7.82 -12.25 -14.54
C PRO A 104 -7.64 -13.59 -15.26
N THR A 105 -8.71 -14.40 -15.30
CA THR A 105 -8.75 -15.53 -16.22
C THR A 105 -8.80 -15.00 -17.65
N ASN A 106 -8.50 -15.85 -18.64
CA ASN A 106 -8.70 -15.47 -20.05
C ASN A 106 -10.19 -15.23 -20.39
N ASP A 107 -11.12 -15.43 -19.45
CA ASP A 107 -12.54 -15.13 -19.60
C ASP A 107 -12.89 -13.79 -18.94
N ALA A 108 -12.97 -12.74 -19.75
CA ALA A 108 -13.37 -11.41 -19.30
C ALA A 108 -14.74 -11.39 -18.59
N ARG A 109 -15.65 -12.31 -18.90
CA ARG A 109 -16.98 -12.35 -18.25
C ARG A 109 -16.91 -12.84 -16.81
N GLU A 110 -16.00 -13.77 -16.53
CA GLU A 110 -15.79 -14.28 -15.19
C GLU A 110 -15.21 -13.18 -14.29
N LEU A 111 -14.19 -12.45 -14.77
CA LEU A 111 -13.64 -11.30 -14.07
C LEU A 111 -14.69 -10.22 -13.82
N ASP A 112 -15.50 -9.88 -14.84
CA ASP A 112 -16.59 -8.92 -14.69
C ASP A 112 -17.59 -9.35 -13.61
N ALA A 113 -17.92 -10.63 -13.51
CA ALA A 113 -18.83 -11.16 -12.50
C ALA A 113 -18.22 -11.08 -11.08
N VAL A 114 -16.93 -11.40 -10.93
CA VAL A 114 -16.20 -11.26 -9.66
C VAL A 114 -16.17 -9.80 -9.22
N MET A 115 -15.80 -8.88 -10.10
CA MET A 115 -15.74 -7.46 -9.79
C MET A 115 -17.13 -6.86 -9.53
N ASP A 116 -18.17 -7.38 -10.17
CA ASP A 116 -19.55 -6.99 -9.90
C ASP A 116 -19.98 -7.38 -8.48
N ALA A 117 -19.67 -8.61 -8.06
CA ALA A 117 -19.92 -9.08 -6.70
C ALA A 117 -19.09 -8.31 -5.66
N TYR A 118 -17.84 -7.99 -5.98
CA TYR A 118 -16.98 -7.14 -5.16
C TYR A 118 -17.60 -5.75 -4.95
N VAL A 119 -18.04 -5.09 -6.03
CA VAL A 119 -18.69 -3.77 -5.96
C VAL A 119 -19.97 -3.84 -5.13
N ASP A 120 -20.78 -4.89 -5.29
CA ASP A 120 -22.00 -5.06 -4.50
C ASP A 120 -21.70 -5.19 -3.00
N ALA A 121 -20.64 -5.94 -2.63
CA ALA A 121 -20.18 -6.04 -1.24
C ALA A 121 -19.65 -4.70 -0.71
N LEU A 122 -18.85 -3.98 -1.52
CA LEU A 122 -18.29 -2.68 -1.16
C LEU A 122 -19.39 -1.63 -0.91
N VAL A 123 -20.40 -1.55 -1.79
CA VAL A 123 -21.53 -0.62 -1.60
C VAL A 123 -22.32 -0.96 -0.34
N ARG A 124 -22.55 -2.25 -0.04
CA ARG A 124 -23.20 -2.65 1.21
C ARG A 124 -22.36 -2.28 2.43
N ALA A 125 -21.04 -2.44 2.37
CA ALA A 125 -20.13 -2.06 3.46
C ALA A 125 -20.17 -0.55 3.73
N HIS A 126 -20.15 0.28 2.67
CA HIS A 126 -20.28 1.74 2.80
C HIS A 126 -21.64 2.20 3.37
N ALA A 127 -22.67 1.38 3.26
CA ALA A 127 -24.01 1.67 3.76
C ALA A 127 -24.20 1.29 5.25
N ILE A 128 -23.23 0.65 5.88
CA ILE A 128 -23.26 0.38 7.32
C ILE A 128 -23.15 1.71 8.07
N ASP A 129 -24.06 1.94 9.03
CA ASP A 129 -24.02 3.12 9.89
C ASP A 129 -22.66 3.17 10.62
N PRO A 130 -21.87 4.26 10.50
CA PRO A 130 -20.61 4.42 11.23
C PRO A 130 -20.71 4.13 12.73
N ALA A 131 -21.87 4.38 13.36
CA ALA A 131 -22.09 4.08 14.77
C ALA A 131 -22.03 2.58 15.11
N ALA A 132 -22.24 1.69 14.14
CA ALA A 132 -22.11 0.24 14.33
C ALA A 132 -20.67 -0.18 14.68
N PHE A 133 -19.67 0.62 14.28
CA PHE A 133 -18.26 0.36 14.54
C PHE A 133 -17.74 0.96 15.85
N ALA A 134 -18.62 1.43 16.74
CA ALA A 134 -18.21 2.02 18.02
C ALA A 134 -17.30 1.10 18.86
N ALA A 135 -17.54 -0.21 18.83
CA ALA A 135 -16.71 -1.20 19.53
C ALA A 135 -15.29 -1.35 18.96
N ALA A 136 -15.08 -1.02 17.68
CA ALA A 136 -13.78 -0.97 17.04
C ALA A 136 -13.04 0.37 17.28
N ASN A 137 -13.66 1.30 18.02
CA ASN A 137 -13.10 2.61 18.36
C ASN A 137 -12.69 3.44 17.12
N LEU A 138 -13.43 3.32 16.02
CA LEU A 138 -13.19 4.11 14.82
C LEU A 138 -13.66 5.56 15.04
N ARG A 139 -12.73 6.50 14.90
CA ARG A 139 -13.02 7.93 15.05
C ARG A 139 -13.89 8.42 13.89
N ILE A 140 -15.03 9.03 14.19
CA ILE A 140 -15.85 9.73 13.20
C ILE A 140 -15.25 11.12 12.96
N PRO A 141 -14.84 11.48 11.72
CA PRO A 141 -14.27 12.79 11.44
C PRO A 141 -15.28 13.94 11.64
N ASP A 142 -14.81 15.05 12.23
CA ASP A 142 -15.62 16.25 12.47
C ASP A 142 -15.47 17.27 11.32
N GLY A 143 -16.46 17.27 10.42
CA GLY A 143 -16.56 18.21 9.31
C GLY A 143 -15.78 17.84 8.05
N PRO A 144 -16.01 18.55 6.93
CA PRO A 144 -15.52 18.18 5.60
C PRO A 144 -14.00 17.99 5.50
N ARG A 145 -13.23 18.90 6.11
CA ARG A 145 -11.77 18.86 6.06
C ARG A 145 -11.21 17.66 6.83
N ALA A 146 -11.78 17.36 8.00
CA ALA A 146 -11.38 16.18 8.77
C ALA A 146 -11.79 14.89 8.05
N LEU A 147 -12.92 14.90 7.35
CA LEU A 147 -13.37 13.78 6.51
C LEU A 147 -12.39 13.52 5.36
N ALA A 148 -11.95 14.56 4.65
CA ALA A 148 -11.01 14.41 3.54
C ALA A 148 -9.61 13.92 3.99
N LEU A 149 -9.13 14.39 5.15
CA LEU A 149 -7.80 14.08 5.70
C LEU A 149 -7.79 12.93 6.73
N ASP A 150 -8.95 12.36 7.06
CA ASP A 150 -9.20 11.18 7.90
C ASP A 150 -7.98 10.47 8.55
N HIS A 151 -7.66 9.26 8.10
CA HIS A 151 -6.54 8.43 8.53
C HIS A 151 -5.20 9.04 8.11
N PHE A 152 -5.17 9.92 7.10
CA PHE A 152 -3.94 10.51 6.58
C PHE A 152 -3.11 11.23 7.66
N GLU A 153 -3.74 11.95 8.59
CA GLU A 153 -3.01 12.62 9.67
C GLU A 153 -2.30 11.64 10.62
N THR A 154 -2.79 10.40 10.79
CA THR A 154 -2.09 9.35 11.53
C THR A 154 -0.77 8.97 10.84
N PHE A 155 -0.78 8.82 9.52
CA PHE A 155 0.43 8.56 8.73
C PHE A 155 1.43 9.72 8.84
N VAL A 156 0.95 10.96 8.74
CA VAL A 156 1.81 12.15 8.82
C VAL A 156 2.46 12.28 10.19
N ASN A 157 1.71 12.10 11.28
CA ASN A 157 2.26 12.17 12.64
C ASN A 157 3.34 11.11 12.84
N ARG A 158 3.05 9.86 12.47
CA ARG A 158 3.98 8.74 12.60
C ARG A 158 5.26 8.94 11.78
N TYR A 159 5.12 9.44 10.55
CA TYR A 159 6.25 9.83 9.70
C TYR A 159 7.11 10.89 10.38
N ARG A 160 6.51 11.96 10.90
CA ARG A 160 7.24 13.05 11.56
C ARG A 160 7.97 12.62 12.82
N ASP A 161 7.38 11.74 13.62
CA ASP A 161 8.01 11.21 14.84
C ASP A 161 9.32 10.43 14.54
N HIS A 162 9.48 9.94 13.31
CA HIS A 162 10.59 9.06 12.93
C HIS A 162 11.42 9.60 11.76
N LYS A 163 11.10 10.76 11.21
CA LYS A 163 11.85 11.39 10.11
C LYS A 163 13.28 11.70 10.55
N GLN A 164 14.28 11.12 9.88
CA GLN A 164 15.71 11.30 10.21
C GLN A 164 16.49 12.09 9.14
N ARG A 165 15.90 12.31 7.96
CA ARG A 165 16.51 13.06 6.86
C ARG A 165 15.43 13.83 6.07
N PRO A 166 15.81 14.79 5.23
CA PRO A 166 14.86 15.52 4.39
C PRO A 166 14.16 14.60 3.39
N GLU A 167 12.85 14.80 3.20
CA GLU A 167 12.02 14.12 2.21
C GLU A 167 11.10 15.17 1.52
N PRO A 168 11.66 16.04 0.65
CA PRO A 168 10.95 17.21 0.12
C PRO A 168 9.63 16.91 -0.60
N LEU A 169 9.54 15.75 -1.28
CA LEU A 169 8.32 15.32 -1.96
C LEU A 169 7.20 15.09 -0.95
N LEU A 170 7.50 14.40 0.15
CA LEU A 170 6.52 14.09 1.18
C LEU A 170 6.03 15.36 1.87
N GLU A 171 6.94 16.26 2.26
CA GLU A 171 6.56 17.53 2.89
C GLU A 171 5.76 18.43 1.95
N PHE A 172 6.11 18.46 0.65
CA PHE A 172 5.33 19.19 -0.36
C PHE A 172 3.92 18.62 -0.47
N ALA A 173 3.80 17.31 -0.64
CA ALA A 173 2.51 16.65 -0.82
C ALA A 173 1.63 16.74 0.44
N ILE A 174 2.21 16.65 1.65
CA ILE A 174 1.50 16.91 2.92
C ILE A 174 0.93 18.34 2.93
N GLY A 175 1.76 19.32 2.60
CA GLY A 175 1.35 20.73 2.56
C GLY A 175 0.24 20.95 1.53
N TRP A 176 0.42 20.42 0.32
CA TRP A 176 -0.53 20.55 -0.78
C TRP A 176 -1.88 19.90 -0.45
N LEU A 177 -1.90 18.66 0.07
CA LEU A 177 -3.13 17.94 0.43
C LEU A 177 -3.91 18.68 1.53
N ARG A 178 -3.22 19.25 2.52
CA ARG A 178 -3.87 20.07 3.56
C ARG A 178 -4.47 21.35 2.97
N ARG A 179 -3.84 22.00 1.98
CA ARG A 179 -4.41 23.21 1.35
C ARG A 179 -5.60 22.91 0.44
N ASN A 180 -5.63 21.73 -0.19
CA ASN A 180 -6.57 21.37 -1.26
C ASN A 180 -7.62 20.32 -0.87
N ALA A 181 -7.80 20.06 0.43
CA ALA A 181 -8.80 19.11 0.92
C ALA A 181 -10.22 19.48 0.43
N PRO A 182 -10.98 18.55 -0.18
CA PRO A 182 -12.38 18.77 -0.55
C PRO A 182 -13.22 19.18 0.67
N VAL A 183 -13.94 20.30 0.55
CA VAL A 183 -14.78 20.84 1.65
C VAL A 183 -16.28 20.78 1.36
N HIS A 184 -16.67 20.35 0.16
CA HIS A 184 -18.08 20.19 -0.23
C HIS A 184 -18.67 18.82 0.16
N ARG A 185 -17.85 17.89 0.63
CA ARG A 185 -18.25 16.54 1.05
C ARG A 185 -18.32 16.46 2.57
N SER A 186 -19.39 15.86 3.11
CA SER A 186 -19.62 15.81 4.57
C SER A 186 -20.22 14.49 5.06
N THR A 187 -20.40 13.51 4.18
CA THR A 187 -20.96 12.20 4.55
C THR A 187 -19.84 11.29 5.02
N ALA A 188 -19.83 11.00 6.32
CA ALA A 188 -18.93 10.01 6.92
C ALA A 188 -19.49 8.60 6.70
N SER A 189 -18.68 7.71 6.15
CA SER A 189 -19.02 6.31 5.88
C SER A 189 -17.91 5.40 6.39
N PHE A 190 -18.24 4.14 6.68
CA PHE A 190 -17.20 3.12 6.79
C PHE A 190 -16.50 2.96 5.45
N VAL A 191 -15.16 2.89 5.47
CA VAL A 191 -14.32 2.63 4.31
C VAL A 191 -13.34 1.51 4.65
N LEU A 192 -13.07 0.61 3.71
CA LEU A 192 -12.13 -0.50 3.88
C LEU A 192 -10.69 -0.01 4.06
N GLY A 193 -10.36 1.16 3.48
CA GLY A 193 -9.04 1.76 3.59
C GLY A 193 -8.02 1.16 2.61
N ASP A 194 -7.83 -0.16 2.62
CA ASP A 194 -7.02 -0.88 1.62
C ASP A 194 -7.90 -1.64 0.61
N THR A 195 -8.64 -0.89 -0.21
CA THR A 195 -9.64 -1.43 -1.13
C THR A 195 -9.04 -2.26 -2.25
N GLY A 196 -9.83 -3.22 -2.74
CA GLY A 196 -9.44 -4.19 -3.74
C GLY A 196 -8.91 -5.50 -3.17
N GLN A 197 -8.94 -5.70 -1.84
CA GLN A 197 -8.55 -6.94 -1.17
C GLN A 197 -9.73 -7.91 -1.01
N TYR A 198 -9.66 -9.08 -1.64
CA TYR A 198 -10.70 -10.11 -1.56
C TYR A 198 -10.17 -11.51 -1.85
N MET A 199 -10.86 -12.53 -1.33
CA MET A 199 -10.70 -13.91 -1.73
C MET A 199 -11.75 -14.27 -2.78
N ALA A 200 -11.39 -15.12 -3.74
CA ALA A 200 -12.34 -15.62 -4.73
C ALA A 200 -12.10 -17.10 -5.09
N ALA A 201 -13.19 -17.82 -5.30
CA ALA A 201 -13.24 -19.21 -5.73
C ALA A 201 -14.41 -19.40 -6.69
N ASP A 202 -14.25 -20.29 -7.68
CA ASP A 202 -15.31 -20.66 -8.63
C ASP A 202 -16.01 -19.44 -9.29
N GLY A 203 -15.21 -18.42 -9.65
CA GLY A 203 -15.69 -17.22 -10.31
C GLY A 203 -16.55 -16.30 -9.42
N GLN A 204 -16.48 -16.42 -8.09
CA GLN A 204 -17.20 -15.58 -7.13
C GLN A 204 -16.28 -15.14 -5.98
N ILE A 205 -16.55 -13.95 -5.41
CA ILE A 205 -15.89 -13.55 -4.16
C ILE A 205 -16.35 -14.46 -3.02
N THR A 206 -15.42 -14.90 -2.18
CA THR A 206 -15.70 -15.66 -0.95
C THR A 206 -15.63 -14.77 0.28
N GLY A 207 -14.90 -13.66 0.22
CA GLY A 207 -14.96 -12.61 1.23
C GLY A 207 -13.99 -11.46 0.99
N LEU A 208 -14.32 -10.30 1.54
CA LEU A 208 -13.43 -9.16 1.68
C LEU A 208 -12.43 -9.47 2.79
N ILE A 209 -11.18 -9.07 2.57
CA ILE A 209 -10.09 -9.31 3.52
C ILE A 209 -9.30 -8.02 3.78
N ASP A 210 -8.42 -8.08 4.76
CA ASP A 210 -7.46 -7.04 5.13
C ASP A 210 -8.07 -5.66 5.47
N VAL A 211 -8.75 -5.61 6.62
CA VAL A 211 -9.39 -4.39 7.14
C VAL A 211 -8.47 -3.56 8.06
N GLU A 212 -7.15 -3.74 7.97
CA GLU A 212 -6.19 -3.10 8.90
C GLU A 212 -6.11 -1.57 8.72
N LEU A 213 -6.51 -1.05 7.56
CA LEU A 213 -6.60 0.38 7.28
C LEU A 213 -8.03 0.91 7.32
N ALA A 214 -9.01 0.08 7.69
CA ALA A 214 -10.41 0.48 7.71
C ALA A 214 -10.67 1.58 8.74
N HIS A 215 -11.50 2.55 8.36
CA HIS A 215 -11.81 3.71 9.19
C HIS A 215 -13.15 4.33 8.79
N ILE A 216 -13.57 5.37 9.52
CA ILE A 216 -14.69 6.21 9.08
C ILE A 216 -14.12 7.38 8.28
N GLY A 217 -14.53 7.50 7.01
CA GLY A 217 -13.97 8.43 6.04
C GLY A 217 -14.91 8.70 4.87
N ASP A 218 -14.36 9.27 3.80
CA ASP A 218 -15.07 9.48 2.54
C ASP A 218 -14.95 8.25 1.64
N VAL A 219 -16.06 7.77 1.09
CA VAL A 219 -16.07 6.62 0.16
C VAL A 219 -15.19 6.83 -1.09
N CYS A 220 -14.84 8.08 -1.43
CA CYS A 220 -13.87 8.37 -2.48
C CYS A 220 -12.48 7.81 -2.17
N HIS A 221 -12.13 7.55 -0.90
CA HIS A 221 -10.93 6.84 -0.50
C HIS A 221 -10.88 5.44 -1.09
N ASP A 222 -11.98 4.69 -0.97
CA ASP A 222 -12.01 3.32 -1.46
C ASP A 222 -12.01 3.25 -2.99
N LEU A 223 -12.68 4.19 -3.65
CA LEU A 223 -12.62 4.33 -5.12
C LEU A 223 -11.22 4.70 -5.61
N ALA A 224 -10.49 5.52 -4.86
CA ALA A 224 -9.08 5.81 -5.11
C ALA A 224 -8.20 4.56 -4.89
N GLY A 225 -8.49 3.76 -3.87
CA GLY A 225 -7.82 2.47 -3.62
C GLY A 225 -7.92 1.52 -4.80
N LEU A 226 -9.10 1.39 -5.42
CA LEU A 226 -9.29 0.58 -6.64
C LEU A 226 -8.40 1.06 -7.79
N ARG A 227 -8.21 2.37 -7.96
CA ARG A 227 -7.33 2.91 -9.01
C ARG A 227 -5.87 2.54 -8.78
N LEU A 228 -5.38 2.70 -7.55
CA LEU A 228 -4.00 2.38 -7.20
C LEU A 228 -3.74 0.87 -7.33
N ARG A 229 -4.67 0.05 -6.82
CA ARG A 229 -4.57 -1.41 -6.87
C ARG A 229 -4.55 -1.94 -8.31
N ASN A 230 -5.38 -1.38 -9.19
CA ASN A 230 -5.48 -1.79 -10.60
C ASN A 230 -4.15 -1.64 -11.38
N VAL A 231 -3.20 -0.83 -10.91
CA VAL A 231 -1.87 -0.69 -11.52
C VAL A 231 -1.06 -1.97 -11.41
N THR A 232 -1.12 -2.66 -10.26
CA THR A 232 -0.34 -3.87 -9.98
C THR A 232 -1.16 -5.15 -10.03
N GLU A 233 -2.46 -5.05 -9.77
CA GLU A 233 -3.41 -6.16 -9.70
C GLU A 233 -4.64 -5.80 -10.56
N PRO A 234 -4.58 -6.05 -11.89
CA PRO A 234 -5.59 -5.58 -12.83
C PRO A 234 -6.98 -6.18 -12.56
N MET A 235 -7.99 -5.32 -12.53
CA MET A 235 -9.40 -5.63 -12.27
C MET A 235 -10.26 -5.64 -13.54
N GLY A 236 -9.63 -5.71 -14.71
CA GLY A 236 -10.31 -5.59 -16.00
C GLY A 236 -10.58 -4.13 -16.39
N ASP A 237 -11.77 -3.85 -16.92
CA ASP A 237 -12.19 -2.48 -17.24
C ASP A 237 -12.57 -1.72 -15.96
N LEU A 238 -11.60 -1.02 -15.35
CA LEU A 238 -11.83 -0.22 -14.16
C LEU A 238 -12.90 0.88 -14.36
N GLY A 239 -13.03 1.42 -15.58
CA GLY A 239 -14.09 2.37 -15.90
C GLY A 239 -15.48 1.76 -15.74
N ARG A 240 -15.66 0.51 -16.20
CA ARG A 240 -16.89 -0.28 -15.99
C ARG A 240 -17.14 -0.51 -14.50
N VAL A 241 -16.11 -0.90 -13.74
CA VAL A 241 -16.21 -1.13 -12.28
C VAL A 241 -16.69 0.13 -11.56
N LEU A 242 -16.10 1.30 -11.84
CA LEU A 242 -16.50 2.58 -11.25
C LEU A 242 -17.93 2.99 -11.65
N ARG A 243 -18.32 2.80 -12.92
CA ARG A 243 -19.70 3.06 -13.38
C ARG A 243 -20.72 2.14 -12.70
N ARG A 244 -20.37 0.87 -12.46
CA ARG A 244 -21.22 -0.04 -11.68
C ARG A 244 -21.38 0.44 -10.25
N TYR A 245 -20.28 0.84 -9.60
CA TYR A 245 -20.36 1.38 -8.24
C TYR A 245 -21.33 2.56 -8.17
N GLN A 246 -21.27 3.50 -9.12
CA GLN A 246 -22.22 4.61 -9.21
C GLN A 246 -23.67 4.12 -9.37
N ALA A 247 -23.90 3.14 -10.24
CA ALA A 247 -25.23 2.61 -10.51
C ALA A 247 -25.85 1.90 -9.29
N VAL A 248 -25.06 1.12 -8.56
CA VAL A 248 -25.52 0.34 -7.40
C VAL A 248 -25.64 1.21 -6.14
N SER A 249 -24.69 2.14 -5.91
CA SER A 249 -24.73 3.06 -4.77
C SER A 249 -25.73 4.21 -4.92
N GLY A 250 -26.12 4.54 -6.15
CA GLY A 250 -26.90 5.74 -6.47
C GLY A 250 -26.13 7.05 -6.23
N THR A 251 -24.84 7.00 -5.88
CA THR A 251 -24.00 8.17 -5.59
C THR A 251 -23.16 8.52 -6.81
N ALA A 252 -23.30 9.75 -7.31
CA ALA A 252 -22.51 10.23 -8.45
C ALA A 252 -21.00 10.22 -8.15
N LEU A 253 -20.19 9.80 -9.13
CA LEU A 253 -18.74 9.83 -9.03
C LEU A 253 -18.22 11.27 -9.02
N ASP A 254 -17.67 11.67 -7.88
CA ASP A 254 -16.99 12.94 -7.73
C ASP A 254 -15.53 12.80 -8.16
N ARG A 255 -15.25 13.05 -9.44
CA ARG A 255 -13.93 12.82 -10.03
C ARG A 255 -12.83 13.62 -9.33
N ALA A 256 -13.11 14.86 -8.94
CA ALA A 256 -12.14 15.71 -8.24
C ALA A 256 -11.84 15.17 -6.83
N ALA A 257 -12.86 14.70 -6.10
CA ALA A 257 -12.62 14.06 -4.81
C ALA A 257 -11.88 12.72 -4.96
N ILE A 258 -12.23 11.89 -5.94
CA ILE A 258 -11.51 10.62 -6.20
C ILE A 258 -10.04 10.89 -6.53
N GLU A 259 -9.71 11.88 -7.37
CA GLU A 259 -8.31 12.25 -7.67
C GLU A 259 -7.57 12.77 -6.43
N PHE A 260 -8.21 13.60 -5.59
CA PHE A 260 -7.66 14.03 -4.30
C PHE A 260 -7.34 12.83 -3.40
N HIS A 261 -8.30 11.92 -3.23
CA HIS A 261 -8.12 10.72 -2.41
C HIS A 261 -7.07 9.76 -3.00
N THR A 262 -6.88 9.76 -4.32
CA THR A 262 -5.81 9.00 -4.99
C THR A 262 -4.44 9.56 -4.61
N ALA A 263 -4.27 10.89 -4.67
CA ALA A 263 -3.04 11.53 -4.20
C ALA A 263 -2.77 11.23 -2.72
N LYS A 264 -3.79 11.39 -1.88
CA LYS A 264 -3.71 11.18 -0.43
C LYS A 264 -3.34 9.74 -0.08
N PHE A 265 -4.08 8.77 -0.60
CA PHE A 265 -3.87 7.36 -0.26
C PHE A 265 -2.54 6.85 -0.81
N ALA A 266 -2.16 7.25 -2.02
CA ALA A 266 -0.84 6.93 -2.56
C ALA A 266 0.27 7.44 -1.63
N LEU A 267 0.16 8.65 -1.09
CA LEU A 267 1.16 9.21 -0.18
C LEU A 267 1.28 8.48 1.16
N CYS A 268 0.23 7.80 1.63
CA CYS A 268 0.26 7.07 2.91
C CYS A 268 1.37 5.99 2.95
N THR A 269 1.57 5.25 1.86
CA THR A 269 2.60 4.20 1.81
C THR A 269 4.02 4.78 1.96
N PRO A 270 4.48 5.76 1.16
CA PRO A 270 5.76 6.44 1.35
C PRO A 270 5.94 7.01 2.77
N LEU A 271 4.90 7.62 3.37
CA LEU A 271 4.96 8.11 4.76
C LEU A 271 5.24 6.96 5.75
N GLY A 272 4.57 5.82 5.58
CA GLY A 272 4.75 4.66 6.43
C GLY A 272 6.10 3.96 6.25
N VAL A 273 6.60 3.85 5.02
CA VAL A 273 7.87 3.16 4.73
C VAL A 273 9.09 4.05 4.90
N ALA A 274 8.95 5.39 4.94
CA ALA A 274 10.07 6.30 5.18
C ALA A 274 10.84 5.95 6.46
N ILE A 275 10.13 5.52 7.51
CA ILE A 275 10.70 5.07 8.79
C ILE A 275 11.68 3.91 8.57
N VAL A 276 11.26 2.91 7.81
CA VAL A 276 12.06 1.73 7.48
C VAL A 276 13.32 2.12 6.70
N LEU A 277 13.17 3.02 5.74
CA LEU A 277 14.27 3.49 4.89
C LEU A 277 15.25 4.40 5.64
N HIS A 278 14.78 5.20 6.60
CA HIS A 278 15.62 6.09 7.41
C HIS A 278 16.45 5.33 8.46
N LEU A 279 15.91 4.26 9.04
CA LEU A 279 16.60 3.47 10.05
C LEU A 279 17.67 2.53 9.47
N ASN A 280 17.78 2.41 8.14
CA ASN A 280 18.71 1.51 7.45
C ASN A 280 18.66 0.06 7.95
N LEU A 281 17.45 -0.43 8.26
CA LEU A 281 17.27 -1.78 8.78
C LEU A 281 17.61 -2.83 7.70
N PRO A 282 18.35 -3.90 8.02
CA PRO A 282 18.65 -4.97 7.08
C PRO A 282 17.40 -5.85 6.88
N LEU A 283 16.49 -5.41 6.03
CA LEU A 283 15.26 -6.13 5.70
C LEU A 283 15.42 -6.96 4.44
N THR A 284 14.94 -8.20 4.48
CA THR A 284 14.90 -9.09 3.32
C THR A 284 14.22 -8.42 2.11
N ASP A 285 13.13 -7.69 2.35
CA ASP A 285 12.30 -7.09 1.30
C ASP A 285 12.65 -5.62 0.99
N ILE A 286 13.87 -5.17 1.33
CA ILE A 286 14.24 -3.74 1.23
C ILE A 286 14.01 -3.13 -0.16
N VAL A 287 14.30 -3.87 -1.24
CA VAL A 287 14.07 -3.37 -2.61
C VAL A 287 12.58 -3.16 -2.88
N GLN A 288 11.71 -3.99 -2.30
CA GLN A 288 10.26 -3.81 -2.42
C GLN A 288 9.80 -2.55 -1.67
N TYR A 289 10.34 -2.28 -0.49
CA TYR A 289 10.03 -1.04 0.25
C TYR A 289 10.49 0.22 -0.50
N ILE A 290 11.66 0.18 -1.15
CA ILE A 290 12.15 1.27 -2.01
C ILE A 290 11.24 1.45 -3.24
N GLU A 291 10.81 0.34 -3.87
CA GLU A 291 9.86 0.33 -4.98
C GLU A 291 8.54 0.98 -4.57
N TRP A 292 7.97 0.56 -3.43
CA TRP A 292 6.74 1.15 -2.89
C TRP A 292 6.89 2.63 -2.56
N PHE A 293 8.01 3.04 -1.97
CA PHE A 293 8.26 4.45 -1.69
C PHE A 293 8.22 5.29 -2.96
N HIS A 294 8.95 4.91 -4.01
CA HIS A 294 9.02 5.72 -5.22
C HIS A 294 7.77 5.59 -6.09
N LEU A 295 7.22 4.38 -6.25
CA LEU A 295 6.06 4.17 -7.14
C LEU A 295 4.82 4.90 -6.60
N LEU A 296 4.58 4.84 -5.29
CA LEU A 296 3.43 5.49 -4.70
C LEU A 296 3.67 7.00 -4.50
N SER A 297 4.93 7.45 -4.38
CA SER A 297 5.27 8.87 -4.50
C SER A 297 4.99 9.41 -5.91
N LEU A 298 5.24 8.61 -6.95
CA LEU A 298 4.88 8.95 -8.34
C LEU A 298 3.36 9.06 -8.47
N HIS A 299 2.60 8.07 -8.01
CA HIS A 299 1.14 8.10 -8.08
C HIS A 299 0.55 9.31 -7.34
N ALA A 300 1.14 9.68 -6.19
CA ALA A 300 0.76 10.87 -5.45
C ALA A 300 1.02 12.15 -6.26
N ILE A 301 2.23 12.34 -6.78
CA ILE A 301 2.58 13.57 -7.50
C ILE A 301 1.85 13.70 -8.86
N GLU A 302 1.58 12.59 -9.55
CA GLU A 302 0.75 12.56 -10.76
C GLU A 302 -0.68 12.99 -10.47
N SER A 303 -1.26 12.50 -9.38
CA SER A 303 -2.62 12.87 -8.99
C SER A 303 -2.71 14.33 -8.54
N ILE A 304 -1.69 14.83 -7.83
CA ILE A 304 -1.55 16.25 -7.50
C ILE A 304 -1.44 17.09 -8.78
N ALA A 305 -0.62 16.68 -9.75
CA ALA A 305 -0.44 17.40 -10.99
C ALA A 305 -1.75 17.54 -11.77
N ARG A 306 -2.57 16.48 -11.84
CA ARG A 306 -3.90 16.53 -12.49
C ARG A 306 -4.85 17.47 -11.76
N GLN A 307 -4.88 17.44 -10.43
CA GLN A 307 -5.71 18.36 -9.64
C GLN A 307 -5.28 19.82 -9.77
N ALA A 308 -3.98 20.06 -9.95
CA ALA A 308 -3.41 21.38 -10.12
C ALA A 308 -3.38 21.87 -11.59
N ASP A 309 -3.85 21.05 -12.54
CA ASP A 309 -3.75 21.28 -14.00
C ASP A 309 -2.31 21.58 -14.46
N VAL A 310 -1.35 20.83 -13.92
CA VAL A 310 0.08 20.98 -14.21
C VAL A 310 0.53 19.88 -15.18
N PRO A 311 1.03 20.24 -16.38
CA PRO A 311 1.59 19.26 -17.29
C PRO A 311 2.90 18.70 -16.74
N LEU A 312 3.04 17.38 -16.75
CA LEU A 312 4.26 16.71 -16.31
C LEU A 312 5.24 16.52 -17.47
N PRO A 313 6.52 16.88 -17.29
CA PRO A 313 7.53 16.70 -18.32
C PRO A 313 7.86 15.21 -18.51
N ALA A 314 8.17 14.81 -19.75
CA ALA A 314 8.78 13.51 -20.01
C ALA A 314 10.17 13.45 -19.34
N VAL A 315 10.51 12.28 -18.77
CA VAL A 315 11.76 12.07 -18.04
C VAL A 315 12.48 10.88 -18.63
N SER A 316 13.78 11.04 -18.91
CA SER A 316 14.67 9.96 -19.31
C SER A 316 15.76 9.76 -18.27
N LEU A 317 16.39 8.59 -18.27
CA LEU A 317 17.63 8.41 -17.51
C LEU A 317 18.70 9.35 -18.06
N PRO A 318 19.52 9.96 -17.18
CA PRO A 318 20.75 10.60 -17.62
C PRO A 318 21.74 9.54 -18.13
N GLU A 319 22.73 9.97 -18.90
CA GLU A 319 23.82 9.09 -19.34
C GLU A 319 24.51 8.44 -18.13
N PRO A 320 24.78 7.12 -18.16
CA PRO A 320 25.35 6.40 -17.04
C PRO A 320 26.77 6.88 -16.71
N ALA A 321 27.09 6.92 -15.42
CA ALA A 321 28.40 7.27 -14.87
C ALA A 321 28.88 6.12 -13.97
N PRO A 322 29.37 5.01 -14.55
CA PRO A 322 29.67 3.79 -13.79
C PRO A 322 30.87 3.96 -12.86
N THR A 323 30.80 3.29 -11.70
CA THR A 323 31.95 3.15 -10.79
C THR A 323 33.12 2.38 -11.44
N PRO A 324 34.36 2.45 -10.90
CA PRO A 324 35.55 1.86 -11.53
C PRO A 324 35.57 0.33 -11.72
N TYR A 325 34.67 -0.41 -11.05
CA TYR A 325 34.64 -1.88 -11.09
C TYR A 325 33.26 -2.43 -11.50
N PRO A 326 32.71 -2.05 -12.67
CA PRO A 326 31.33 -2.37 -13.03
C PRO A 326 31.10 -3.88 -13.13
N GLY A 327 32.08 -4.64 -13.65
CA GLY A 327 31.99 -6.09 -13.76
C GLY A 327 31.93 -6.82 -12.41
N ALA A 328 32.56 -6.26 -11.37
CA ALA A 328 32.47 -6.82 -10.04
C ALA A 328 31.04 -6.71 -9.51
N VAL A 329 30.44 -5.52 -9.62
CA VAL A 329 29.07 -5.23 -9.15
C VAL A 329 28.01 -5.99 -9.97
N ALA A 330 28.17 -6.02 -11.29
CA ALA A 330 27.27 -6.72 -12.21
C ALA A 330 27.18 -8.23 -11.92
N GLY A 331 28.28 -8.85 -11.51
CA GLY A 331 28.36 -10.29 -11.25
C GLY A 331 27.76 -10.74 -9.92
N LEU A 332 27.55 -9.85 -8.93
CA LEU A 332 27.17 -10.26 -7.57
C LEU A 332 25.86 -11.05 -7.53
N ALA A 333 24.84 -10.62 -8.29
CA ALA A 333 23.55 -11.31 -8.29
C ALA A 333 23.68 -12.77 -8.74
N SER A 334 24.43 -13.02 -9.82
CA SER A 334 24.70 -14.38 -10.30
C SER A 334 25.57 -15.19 -9.33
N MET A 335 26.54 -14.56 -8.67
CA MET A 335 27.32 -15.22 -7.62
C MET A 335 26.43 -15.67 -6.46
N VAL A 336 25.51 -14.81 -5.99
CA VAL A 336 24.54 -15.14 -4.93
C VAL A 336 23.60 -16.26 -5.37
N GLU A 337 23.04 -16.18 -6.57
CA GLU A 337 22.13 -17.19 -7.12
C GLU A 337 22.81 -18.56 -7.31
N SER A 338 24.13 -18.58 -7.56
CA SER A 338 24.90 -19.82 -7.69
C SER A 338 25.09 -20.58 -6.37
N LEU A 339 24.83 -19.96 -5.22
CA LEU A 339 24.95 -20.60 -3.92
C LEU A 339 23.81 -21.61 -3.73
N ALA A 340 24.18 -22.84 -3.39
CA ALA A 340 23.23 -23.88 -3.00
C ALA A 340 22.66 -23.58 -1.61
N VAL A 341 21.33 -23.49 -1.53
CA VAL A 341 20.57 -23.30 -0.29
C VAL A 341 19.39 -24.27 -0.28
N PRO A 342 18.89 -24.70 0.89
CA PRO A 342 17.66 -25.48 0.98
C PRO A 342 16.45 -24.68 0.45
N ASP A 343 15.46 -25.40 -0.05
CA ASP A 343 14.18 -24.83 -0.48
C ASP A 343 13.45 -24.13 0.69
N GLY A 344 12.58 -23.17 0.38
CA GLY A 344 11.79 -22.43 1.37
C GLY A 344 12.45 -21.11 1.81
N ILE A 345 12.57 -20.87 3.12
CA ILE A 345 13.02 -19.57 3.65
C ILE A 345 14.43 -19.20 3.18
N ALA A 346 15.35 -20.16 3.12
CA ALA A 346 16.73 -19.89 2.69
C ALA A 346 16.80 -19.55 1.19
N GLU A 347 16.03 -20.22 0.35
CA GLU A 347 15.87 -19.89 -1.08
C GLU A 347 15.26 -18.51 -1.29
N TYR A 348 14.22 -18.16 -0.53
CA TYR A 348 13.60 -16.84 -0.55
C TYR A 348 14.62 -15.75 -0.20
N GLN A 349 15.35 -15.93 0.91
CA GLN A 349 16.38 -14.98 1.35
C GLN A 349 17.50 -14.83 0.32
N ARG A 350 17.99 -15.93 -0.28
CA ARG A 350 18.98 -15.87 -1.38
C ARG A 350 18.46 -15.03 -2.55
N SER A 351 17.21 -15.27 -2.97
CA SER A 351 16.60 -14.55 -4.09
C SER A 351 16.42 -13.06 -3.79
N ALA A 352 16.03 -12.72 -2.56
CA ALA A 352 15.93 -11.33 -2.10
C ALA A 352 17.29 -10.62 -2.09
N VAL A 353 18.35 -11.27 -1.61
CA VAL A 353 19.73 -10.74 -1.64
C VAL A 353 20.22 -10.57 -3.09
N ALA A 354 19.88 -11.50 -3.99
CA ALA A 354 20.18 -11.33 -5.42
C ALA A 354 19.46 -10.11 -6.02
N LYS A 355 18.20 -9.83 -5.64
CA LYS A 355 17.48 -8.61 -6.04
C LYS A 355 18.19 -7.34 -5.53
N VAL A 356 18.66 -7.35 -4.28
CA VAL A 356 19.47 -6.25 -3.72
C VAL A 356 20.76 -6.06 -4.52
N ALA A 357 21.47 -7.13 -4.88
CA ALA A 357 22.69 -7.05 -5.69
C ALA A 357 22.42 -6.43 -7.08
N ARG A 358 21.30 -6.79 -7.73
CA ARG A 358 20.89 -6.16 -9.01
C ARG A 358 20.56 -4.67 -8.82
N PHE A 359 19.91 -4.30 -7.71
CA PHE A 359 19.67 -2.90 -7.37
C PHE A 359 20.98 -2.12 -7.16
N CYS A 360 21.93 -2.67 -6.39
CA CYS A 360 23.25 -2.08 -6.20
C CYS A 360 23.99 -1.87 -7.53
N HIS A 361 23.85 -2.78 -8.49
CA HIS A 361 24.40 -2.62 -9.82
C HIS A 361 23.81 -1.38 -10.52
N ARG A 362 22.48 -1.24 -10.54
CA ARG A 362 21.81 -0.05 -11.10
C ARG A 362 22.24 1.25 -10.41
N VAL A 363 22.32 1.24 -9.07
CA VAL A 363 22.83 2.37 -8.29
C VAL A 363 24.26 2.72 -8.71
N SER A 364 25.14 1.72 -8.86
CA SER A 364 26.54 1.93 -9.27
C SER A 364 26.72 2.46 -10.70
N GLU A 365 25.69 2.38 -11.54
CA GLU A 365 25.70 2.90 -12.91
C GLU A 365 25.11 4.31 -13.01
N TYR A 366 24.05 4.62 -12.25
CA TYR A 366 23.23 5.81 -12.48
C TYR A 366 23.18 6.82 -11.34
N SER A 367 23.50 6.45 -10.09
CA SER A 367 23.24 7.34 -8.94
C SER A 367 23.94 8.68 -9.06
N GLN A 368 25.23 8.69 -9.45
CA GLN A 368 25.99 9.93 -9.62
C GLN A 368 25.37 10.85 -10.69
N ALA A 369 24.96 10.28 -11.83
CA ALA A 369 24.38 11.05 -12.93
C ALA A 369 22.99 11.60 -12.54
N ILE A 370 22.19 10.83 -11.81
CA ILE A 370 20.90 11.27 -11.26
C ILE A 370 21.10 12.39 -10.23
N ASP A 371 22.06 12.26 -9.32
CA ASP A 371 22.34 13.28 -8.32
C ASP A 371 22.74 14.61 -8.99
N GLN A 372 23.56 14.56 -10.05
CA GLN A 372 23.92 15.79 -10.79
C GLN A 372 22.70 16.43 -11.47
N ALA A 373 21.83 15.63 -12.10
CA ALA A 373 20.62 16.14 -12.75
C ALA A 373 19.61 16.71 -11.74
N ASP A 374 19.48 16.08 -10.57
CA ASP A 374 18.62 16.58 -9.48
C ASP A 374 19.17 17.90 -8.91
N LEU A 375 20.50 18.04 -8.79
CA LEU A 375 21.13 19.29 -8.38
C LEU A 375 21.01 20.40 -9.44
N ASP A 376 21.03 20.07 -10.74
CA ASP A 376 20.77 21.01 -11.83
C ASP A 376 19.35 21.57 -11.74
N ASP A 377 18.36 20.69 -11.51
CA ASP A 377 16.96 21.09 -11.34
C ASP A 377 16.74 21.98 -10.11
N ILE A 378 17.40 21.68 -8.99
CA ILE A 378 17.33 22.51 -7.77
C ILE A 378 17.97 23.87 -8.02
N GLN A 379 19.11 23.93 -8.73
CA GLN A 379 19.75 25.18 -9.11
C GLN A 379 18.84 26.04 -9.99
N GLU A 380 18.14 25.44 -10.96
CA GLU A 380 17.20 26.14 -11.82
C GLU A 380 16.06 26.78 -11.01
N LEU A 381 15.51 26.04 -10.03
CA LEU A 381 14.42 26.53 -9.18
C LEU A 381 14.87 27.60 -8.17
N LEU A 382 16.00 27.38 -7.49
CA LEU A 382 16.43 28.19 -6.34
C LEU A 382 17.50 29.23 -6.68
N GLY A 383 18.07 29.18 -7.88
CA GLY A 383 19.12 30.09 -8.35
C GLY A 383 20.53 29.80 -7.81
N SER A 384 20.68 28.84 -6.89
CA SER A 384 21.98 28.41 -6.34
C SER A 384 22.08 26.89 -6.32
N ARG A 385 23.24 26.35 -6.75
CA ARG A 385 23.49 24.91 -6.76
C ARG A 385 23.91 24.41 -5.37
N PRO A 386 23.23 23.40 -4.80
CA PRO A 386 23.70 22.73 -3.59
C PRO A 386 25.01 21.96 -3.85
N ALA A 387 25.79 21.70 -2.80
CA ALA A 387 27.10 21.06 -2.93
C ALA A 387 27.00 19.56 -3.30
N ASP A 388 26.01 18.88 -2.74
CA ASP A 388 25.77 17.46 -2.89
C ASP A 388 24.29 17.13 -2.68
N ARG A 389 23.95 15.84 -2.80
CA ARG A 389 22.60 15.33 -2.67
C ARG A 389 21.94 15.70 -1.33
N GLU A 390 22.64 15.52 -0.23
CA GLU A 390 22.11 15.78 1.12
C GLU A 390 21.79 17.26 1.30
N ALA A 391 22.72 18.14 0.91
CA ALA A 391 22.50 19.59 0.92
C ALA A 391 21.35 20.00 -0.01
N GLY A 392 21.20 19.34 -1.16
CA GLY A 392 20.09 19.57 -2.08
C GLY A 392 18.73 19.18 -1.52
N ASP A 393 18.65 18.04 -0.83
CA ASP A 393 17.43 17.57 -0.20
C ASP A 393 17.02 18.49 0.96
N GLN A 394 17.98 18.91 1.79
CA GLN A 394 17.71 19.87 2.86
C GLN A 394 17.23 21.22 2.31
N THR A 395 17.95 21.79 1.34
CA THR A 395 17.61 23.12 0.79
C THR A 395 16.24 23.09 0.10
N LEU A 396 15.91 22.02 -0.62
CA LEU A 396 14.61 21.89 -1.28
C LEU A 396 13.46 21.74 -0.25
N GLU A 397 13.66 20.97 0.82
CA GLU A 397 12.64 20.83 1.87
C GLU A 397 12.41 22.16 2.62
N ASP A 398 13.48 22.88 2.97
CA ASP A 398 13.39 24.20 3.60
C ASP A 398 12.62 25.19 2.73
N PHE A 399 12.85 25.15 1.41
CA PHE A 399 12.08 25.93 0.45
C PHE A 399 10.61 25.51 0.42
N VAL A 400 10.32 24.20 0.35
CA VAL A 400 8.95 23.65 0.37
C VAL A 400 8.16 24.12 1.60
N HIS A 401 8.79 24.23 2.77
CA HIS A 401 8.12 24.70 3.99
C HIS A 401 7.69 26.18 3.95
N THR A 402 8.33 26.99 3.12
CA THR A 402 8.08 28.43 3.03
C THR A 402 7.41 28.84 1.72
N ALA A 403 7.40 27.97 0.71
CA ALA A 403 6.83 28.21 -0.61
C ALA A 403 5.30 28.35 -0.55
N GLY A 404 4.79 29.42 -1.18
CA GLY A 404 3.37 29.60 -1.43
C GLY A 404 2.87 28.83 -2.68
N PRO A 405 1.54 28.79 -2.90
CA PRO A 405 0.93 28.10 -4.04
C PRO A 405 1.44 28.54 -5.42
N GLU A 406 1.98 29.76 -5.53
CA GLU A 406 2.63 30.28 -6.74
C GLU A 406 3.82 29.43 -7.22
N HIS A 407 4.40 28.59 -6.34
CA HIS A 407 5.48 27.68 -6.67
C HIS A 407 5.03 26.25 -6.96
N ASP A 408 3.74 25.91 -6.77
CA ASP A 408 3.25 24.53 -6.85
C ASP A 408 3.55 23.91 -8.22
N SER A 409 3.35 24.62 -9.32
CA SER A 409 3.62 24.09 -10.67
C SER A 409 5.10 23.71 -10.87
N ALA A 410 6.03 24.55 -10.42
CA ALA A 410 7.46 24.29 -10.53
C ALA A 410 7.90 23.15 -9.61
N LEU A 411 7.38 23.10 -8.37
CA LEU A 411 7.66 22.03 -7.41
C LEU A 411 7.12 20.68 -7.89
N ILE A 412 5.89 20.63 -8.42
CA ILE A 412 5.29 19.43 -8.99
C ILE A 412 6.18 18.87 -10.11
N ALA A 413 6.57 19.72 -11.07
CA ALA A 413 7.40 19.30 -12.18
C ALA A 413 8.79 18.80 -11.73
N LEU A 414 9.43 19.48 -10.77
CA LEU A 414 10.74 19.09 -10.24
C LEU A 414 10.65 17.78 -9.45
N LEU A 415 9.70 17.65 -8.52
CA LEU A 415 9.55 16.47 -7.68
C LEU A 415 9.15 15.24 -8.51
N HIS A 416 8.34 15.43 -9.56
CA HIS A 416 8.07 14.40 -10.56
C HIS A 416 9.34 13.92 -11.27
N ARG A 417 10.21 14.83 -11.75
CA ARG A 417 11.50 14.43 -12.37
C ARG A 417 12.36 13.59 -11.43
N ARG A 418 12.45 14.02 -10.17
CA ARG A 418 13.24 13.34 -9.14
C ARG A 418 12.75 11.92 -8.88
N VAL A 419 11.43 11.72 -8.67
CA VAL A 419 10.88 10.37 -8.43
C VAL A 419 10.96 9.49 -9.68
N MET A 420 10.71 10.06 -10.87
CA MET A 420 10.82 9.32 -12.13
C MET A 420 12.24 8.81 -12.40
N ARG A 421 13.29 9.61 -12.13
CA ARG A 421 14.68 9.15 -12.27
C ARG A 421 14.98 7.94 -11.38
N GLN A 422 14.47 7.91 -10.15
CA GLN A 422 14.62 6.75 -9.26
C GLN A 422 13.87 5.52 -9.79
N LEU A 423 12.64 5.69 -10.29
CA LEU A 423 11.88 4.60 -10.87
C LEU A 423 12.51 4.06 -12.16
N LEU A 424 13.04 4.91 -13.02
CA LEU A 424 13.75 4.48 -14.23
C LEU A 424 15.05 3.74 -13.91
N LEU A 425 15.76 4.13 -12.83
CA LEU A 425 16.92 3.38 -12.34
C LEU A 425 16.50 1.96 -11.93
N MET A 426 15.36 1.85 -11.25
CA MET A 426 14.79 0.61 -10.72
C MET A 426 13.98 -0.21 -11.73
N GLU A 427 13.61 0.35 -12.88
CA GLU A 427 12.64 -0.24 -13.82
C GLU A 427 12.85 -1.74 -14.11
N PRO A 428 14.08 -2.23 -14.35
CA PRO A 428 14.34 -3.66 -14.59
C PRO A 428 14.02 -4.58 -13.39
N LEU A 429 13.79 -4.02 -12.21
CA LEU A 429 13.53 -4.72 -10.94
C LEU A 429 12.08 -4.57 -10.46
N LEU A 430 11.30 -3.71 -11.11
CA LEU A 430 9.89 -3.49 -10.78
C LEU A 430 9.08 -4.73 -11.15
N THR A 431 7.98 -4.93 -10.42
CA THR A 431 7.00 -5.96 -10.76
C THR A 431 6.48 -5.74 -12.19
N GLY A 432 6.65 -6.72 -13.09
CA GLY A 432 6.27 -6.59 -14.50
C GLY A 432 7.26 -5.81 -15.39
N GLY A 433 8.40 -5.36 -14.84
CA GLY A 433 9.51 -4.77 -15.61
C GLY A 433 9.19 -3.43 -16.29
N ARG A 434 8.25 -2.66 -15.73
CA ARG A 434 7.82 -1.35 -16.23
C ARG A 434 7.34 -0.46 -15.09
N ILE A 435 7.38 0.85 -15.30
CA ILE A 435 6.77 1.81 -14.39
C ILE A 435 5.25 1.79 -14.58
N GLY A 436 4.49 1.45 -13.54
CA GLY A 436 3.03 1.47 -13.56
C GLY A 436 2.51 2.87 -13.23
N HIS A 437 1.74 3.48 -14.14
CA HIS A 437 1.12 4.79 -13.95
C HIS A 437 -0.36 4.64 -13.59
N VAL A 438 -0.90 5.57 -12.78
CA VAL A 438 -2.34 5.59 -12.49
C VAL A 438 -3.08 6.13 -13.72
N THR A 439 -4.02 5.36 -14.26
CA THR A 439 -4.85 5.81 -15.39
C THR A 439 -5.66 7.05 -15.00
N PRO A 440 -5.64 8.13 -15.81
CA PRO A 440 -6.46 9.32 -15.58
C PRO A 440 -7.95 8.99 -15.53
N LEU A 441 -8.70 9.66 -14.65
CA LEU A 441 -10.16 9.45 -14.56
C LEU A 441 -10.90 9.83 -15.85
N SER A 442 -10.39 10.78 -16.63
CA SER A 442 -10.94 11.10 -17.96
C SER A 442 -10.85 9.92 -18.91
N GLU A 443 -9.72 9.21 -18.93
CA GLU A 443 -9.55 8.02 -19.79
C GLU A 443 -10.42 6.82 -19.35
N LEU A 444 -10.78 6.74 -18.06
CA LEU A 444 -11.61 5.66 -17.52
C LEU A 444 -13.11 5.90 -17.73
N LEU A 445 -13.54 7.17 -17.71
CA LEU A 445 -14.95 7.54 -17.53
C LEU A 445 -15.54 8.36 -18.69
N ASP A 446 -14.73 8.80 -19.64
CA ASP A 446 -15.17 9.43 -20.89
C ASP A 446 -15.15 8.42 -22.04
#